data_AF-A0A426ZXZ9-F1
#
_entry.id   AF-A0A426ZXZ9-F1
#
_cell.length_a   1.000
_cell.length_b   1.000
_cell.length_c   1.000
_cell.angle_alpha   90.00
_cell.angle_beta   90.00
_cell.angle_gamma   90.00
#
_symmetry.space_group_name_H-M   'P 1'
#
loop_
_entity.id
_entity.type
_entity.pdbx_description
1 polymer ?
#
loop_
_entity_poly.entity_id
_entity_poly.type
_entity_poly.pdbx_seq_one_letter_code
_entity_poly.pdbx_strand_id
1 'polypeptide(L)'
;MSLWAEHLGGVNPLLKEPHSFDCVKYVNKLAEKNWSRYNAEDIIPLKGHLLMYPLSVNADGKVEPFPGKETFPDVGGKVLGEPTPLPDELTM
;
A
#
# COMPACT_ATOMS: atom_id res chain seq x y z
N MET A 1 -14.41 12.54 -5.90
CA MET A 1 -13.16 13.25 -5.53
C MET A 1 -12.94 13.39 -4.02
N SER A 2 -13.97 13.44 -3.17
CA SER A 2 -13.80 13.60 -1.70
C SER A 2 -12.89 12.53 -1.07
N LEU A 3 -13.12 11.25 -1.39
CA LEU A 3 -12.32 10.14 -0.86
C LEU A 3 -10.83 10.25 -1.22
N TRP A 4 -10.52 10.62 -2.46
CA TRP A 4 -9.14 10.80 -2.88
C TRP A 4 -8.49 11.99 -2.18
N ALA A 5 -9.23 13.08 -1.96
CA ALA A 5 -8.73 14.23 -1.21
C ALA A 5 -8.34 13.86 0.23
N GLU A 6 -9.17 13.05 0.89
CA GLU A 6 -8.89 12.54 2.23
C GLU A 6 -7.66 11.61 2.23
N HIS A 7 -7.65 10.58 1.39
CA HIS A 7 -6.60 9.56 1.42
C HIS A 7 -5.26 10.03 0.85
N LEU A 8 -5.25 10.99 -0.07
CA LEU A 8 -4.00 11.53 -0.65
C LEU A 8 -3.56 12.84 0.01
N GLY A 9 -4.34 13.39 0.94
CA GLY A 9 -4.06 14.67 1.61
C GLY A 9 -4.26 15.90 0.71
N GLY A 10 -5.06 15.77 -0.35
CA GLY A 10 -5.38 16.87 -1.27
C GLY A 10 -5.89 16.40 -2.63
N VAL A 11 -6.28 17.37 -3.45
CA VAL A 11 -6.72 17.13 -4.84
C VAL A 11 -5.65 17.53 -5.83
N ASN A 12 -5.53 16.78 -6.92
CA ASN A 12 -4.67 17.07 -8.06
C ASN A 12 -5.50 16.94 -9.37
N PRO A 13 -5.26 17.77 -10.40
CA PRO A 13 -5.96 17.64 -11.68
C PRO A 13 -5.86 16.25 -12.31
N LEU A 14 -4.74 15.54 -12.13
CA LEU A 14 -4.52 14.18 -12.64
C LEU A 14 -5.59 13.19 -12.14
N LEU A 15 -6.12 13.41 -10.93
CA LEU A 15 -7.11 12.52 -10.33
C LEU A 15 -8.47 12.54 -11.03
N LYS A 16 -8.70 13.51 -11.92
CA LYS A 16 -9.89 13.54 -12.79
C LYS A 16 -9.83 12.48 -13.88
N GLU A 17 -8.63 12.03 -14.24
CA GLU A 17 -8.39 11.01 -15.25
C GLU A 17 -7.70 9.78 -14.62
N PRO A 18 -8.40 9.02 -13.75
CA PRO A 18 -7.79 7.96 -12.94
C PRO A 18 -7.24 6.79 -13.76
N HIS A 19 -7.70 6.64 -15.00
CA HIS A 19 -7.21 5.64 -15.95
C HIS A 19 -5.88 6.04 -16.61
N SER A 20 -5.49 7.31 -16.51
CA SER A 20 -4.27 7.81 -17.14
C SER A 20 -3.03 7.26 -16.42
N PHE A 21 -2.00 6.94 -17.20
CA PHE A 21 -0.72 6.49 -16.67
C PHE A 21 -0.13 7.48 -15.65
N ASP A 22 -0.26 8.78 -15.93
CA ASP A 22 0.26 9.84 -15.04
C ASP A 22 -0.48 9.90 -13.71
N CYS A 23 -1.81 9.68 -13.70
CA CYS A 23 -2.56 9.61 -12.46
C CYS A 23 -2.12 8.42 -11.61
N VAL A 24 -2.02 7.23 -12.20
CA VAL A 24 -1.59 6.01 -11.48
C VAL A 24 -0.18 6.19 -10.91
N LYS A 25 0.76 6.72 -11.71
CA LYS A 25 2.12 7.01 -11.28
C LYS A 25 2.17 8.05 -10.15
N TYR A 26 1.33 9.07 -10.20
CA TYR A 26 1.21 10.08 -9.15
C TYR A 26 0.72 9.48 -7.83
N VAL A 27 -0.34 8.68 -7.88
CA VAL A 27 -0.92 8.01 -6.71
C VAL A 27 0.08 7.06 -6.07
N ASN A 28 0.71 6.20 -6.87
CA ASN A 28 1.70 5.24 -6.37
C ASN A 28 2.86 5.94 -5.66
N LYS A 29 3.37 7.04 -6.23
CA LYS A 29 4.44 7.84 -5.61
C LYS A 29 4.03 8.45 -4.26
N LEU A 30 2.77 8.84 -4.10
CA LEU A 30 2.27 9.32 -2.80
C LEU A 30 2.12 8.18 -1.79
N ALA A 31 1.56 7.06 -2.22
CA ALA A 31 1.39 5.87 -1.40
C ALA A 31 2.73 5.30 -0.91
N GLU A 32 3.76 5.29 -1.77
CA GLU A 32 5.15 4.94 -1.44
C GLU A 32 5.74 5.85 -0.37
N LYS A 33 5.62 7.17 -0.55
CA LYS A 33 6.13 8.14 0.41
C LYS A 33 5.44 8.02 1.76
N ASN A 34 4.14 7.81 1.77
CA ASN A 34 3.39 7.61 3.01
C ASN A 34 3.77 6.29 3.67
N TRP A 35 3.98 5.21 2.90
CA TRP A 35 4.51 3.95 3.43
C TRP A 35 5.88 4.14 4.09
N SER A 36 6.82 4.85 3.47
CA SER A 36 8.13 5.12 4.09
C SER A 36 8.02 5.91 5.40
N ARG A 37 7.04 6.82 5.53
CA ARG A 37 6.81 7.59 6.76
C ARG A 37 6.12 6.77 7.85
N TYR A 38 5.12 5.99 7.48
CA TYR A 38 4.47 5.03 8.37
C TYR A 38 5.49 4.02 8.91
N ASN A 39 6.37 3.56 8.00
CA ASN A 39 7.50 2.66 8.21
C ASN A 39 8.67 3.21 9.05
N ALA A 40 8.70 4.49 9.38
CA ALA A 40 9.88 5.12 9.96
C ALA A 40 10.06 4.75 11.44
N GLU A 41 11.31 4.71 11.92
CA GLU A 41 11.60 4.52 13.35
C GLU A 41 11.06 5.68 14.19
N ASP A 42 11.20 6.90 13.67
CA ASP A 42 10.65 8.12 14.27
C ASP A 42 9.20 8.36 13.82
N ILE A 43 8.39 8.96 14.69
CA ILE A 43 7.02 9.37 14.37
C ILE A 43 7.06 10.54 13.38
N ILE A 44 6.70 10.27 12.13
CA ILE A 44 6.58 11.28 11.07
C ILE A 44 5.11 11.44 10.68
N PRO A 45 4.53 12.66 10.76
CA PRO A 45 3.18 12.90 10.29
C PRO A 45 2.98 12.51 8.82
N LEU A 46 1.97 11.67 8.57
CA LEU A 46 1.55 11.28 7.22
C LEU A 46 0.93 12.48 6.49
N LYS A 47 0.98 12.42 5.15
CA LYS A 47 0.27 13.37 4.28
C LYS A 47 -0.77 12.58 3.48
N GLY A 48 -1.96 12.46 4.06
CA GLY A 48 -2.98 11.51 3.63
C GLY A 48 -2.80 10.15 4.29
N HIS A 49 -3.72 9.22 4.01
CA HIS A 49 -3.82 7.90 4.64
C HIS A 49 -3.57 6.75 3.66
N LEU A 50 -3.45 7.01 2.36
CA LEU A 50 -3.14 5.97 1.39
C LEU A 50 -1.68 5.52 1.55
N LEU A 51 -1.50 4.22 1.82
CA LEU A 51 -0.21 3.55 1.91
C LEU A 51 -0.07 2.57 0.76
N MET A 52 1.16 2.40 0.25
CA MET A 52 1.46 1.29 -0.64
C MET A 52 1.39 -0.01 0.16
N TYR A 53 0.60 -0.97 -0.30
CA TYR A 53 0.57 -2.28 0.32
C TYR A 53 1.97 -2.92 0.21
N PRO A 54 2.52 -3.54 1.27
CA PRO A 54 3.94 -3.91 1.34
C PRO A 54 4.34 -5.15 0.53
N LEU A 55 3.98 -5.18 -0.74
CA LEU A 55 4.25 -6.24 -1.70
C LEU A 55 4.90 -5.71 -2.98
N SER A 56 5.84 -6.48 -3.50
CA SER A 56 6.39 -6.34 -4.85
C SER A 56 5.82 -7.41 -5.77
N VAL A 57 5.60 -7.03 -7.03
CA VAL A 57 5.24 -7.95 -8.11
C VAL A 57 6.41 -8.00 -9.09
N ASN A 58 7.00 -9.17 -9.24
CA ASN A 58 8.14 -9.39 -10.14
C ASN A 58 7.68 -9.45 -11.60
N ALA A 59 8.64 -9.40 -12.54
CA ALA A 59 8.34 -9.42 -13.98
C ALA A 59 7.62 -10.70 -14.45
N ASP A 60 7.75 -11.79 -13.70
CA ASP A 60 7.04 -13.07 -13.90
C ASP A 60 5.65 -13.10 -13.22
N GLY A 61 5.23 -12.01 -12.57
CA GLY A 61 3.99 -11.92 -11.82
C GLY A 61 4.06 -12.50 -10.41
N LYS A 62 5.21 -13.00 -9.96
CA LYS A 62 5.37 -13.51 -8.60
C LYS A 62 5.22 -12.39 -7.59
N VAL A 63 4.43 -12.63 -6.55
CA VAL A 63 4.20 -11.69 -5.45
C VAL A 63 5.14 -12.02 -4.30
N GLU A 64 5.89 -11.03 -3.84
CA GLU A 64 6.85 -11.14 -2.74
C GLU A 64 6.66 -9.95 -1.78
N PRO A 65 6.98 -10.07 -0.48
CA PRO A 65 7.00 -8.91 0.41
C PRO A 65 8.14 -7.96 0.02
N PHE A 66 8.06 -6.69 0.43
CA PHE A 66 9.25 -5.84 0.29
C PHE A 66 10.43 -6.42 1.08
N PRO A 67 11.68 -6.25 0.59
CA PRO A 67 12.86 -6.71 1.31
C PRO A 67 12.89 -6.17 2.75
N GLY A 68 12.93 -7.06 3.74
CA GLY A 68 12.95 -6.71 5.17
C GLY A 68 11.59 -6.25 5.72
N LYS A 69 10.49 -6.53 5.01
CA LYS A 69 9.09 -6.23 5.40
C LYS A 69 8.20 -7.46 5.25
N GLU A 70 8.68 -8.59 5.72
CA GLU A 70 7.97 -9.87 5.67
C GLU A 70 6.72 -9.88 6.57
N THR A 71 6.72 -9.04 7.60
CA THR A 71 5.63 -8.89 8.56
C THR A 71 5.12 -7.46 8.64
N PHE A 72 3.86 -7.29 9.05
CA PHE A 72 3.29 -5.98 9.34
C PHE A 72 4.03 -5.33 10.52
N PRO A 73 4.27 -4.00 10.46
CA PRO A 73 4.84 -3.27 11.58
C PRO A 73 4.09 -3.54 12.88
N ASP A 74 4.82 -3.62 13.97
CA ASP A 74 4.35 -3.75 15.36
C ASP A 74 3.61 -5.05 15.74
N VAL A 75 2.97 -5.75 14.80
CA VAL A 75 2.09 -6.89 15.08
C VAL A 75 2.67 -8.25 14.65
N GLY A 76 3.65 -8.27 13.74
CA GLY A 76 4.38 -9.49 13.37
C GLY A 76 3.62 -10.48 12.48
N GLY A 77 2.39 -10.17 12.04
CA GLY A 77 1.66 -10.99 11.07
C GLY A 77 2.31 -10.95 9.68
N LYS A 78 2.43 -12.10 9.01
CA LYS A 78 3.04 -12.20 7.67
C LYS A 78 2.21 -11.44 6.64
N VAL A 79 2.85 -10.58 5.84
CA VAL A 79 2.18 -9.74 4.83
C VAL A 79 1.52 -10.59 3.73
N LEU A 80 2.16 -11.68 3.34
CA LEU A 80 1.63 -12.65 2.36
C LEU A 80 0.59 -13.60 2.95
N GLY A 81 0.34 -13.53 4.26
CA GLY A 81 -0.41 -14.55 4.97
C GLY A 81 0.32 -15.90 5.02
N GLU A 82 -0.40 -16.90 5.48
CA GLU A 82 0.06 -18.28 5.57
C GLU A 82 -1.15 -19.22 5.43
N PRO A 83 -1.03 -20.34 4.68
CA PRO A 83 -2.07 -21.34 4.62
C PRO A 83 -2.40 -21.86 6.02
N THR A 84 -3.69 -22.03 6.29
CA THR A 84 -4.16 -22.58 7.57
C THR A 84 -4.83 -23.93 7.33
N PRO A 85 -4.95 -24.79 8.35
CA PRO A 85 -5.71 -26.04 8.23
C PRO A 85 -7.24 -25.82 8.21
N LEU A 86 -7.70 -24.56 8.26
CA LEU A 86 -9.12 -24.26 8.19
C LEU A 86 -9.63 -24.50 6.76
N PRO A 87 -10.86 -25.01 6.61
CA PRO A 87 -11.47 -25.20 5.31
C PRO A 87 -11.78 -23.85 4.65
N ASP A 88 -11.71 -23.83 3.32
CA ASP A 88 -11.92 -22.62 2.51
C ASP A 88 -13.30 -22.01 2.73
N GLU A 89 -14.33 -22.82 3.05
CA GLU A 89 -15.68 -22.35 3.37
C GLU A 89 -15.73 -21.37 4.57
N LEU A 90 -14.67 -21.32 5.38
CA LEU A 90 -14.55 -20.39 6.51
C LEU A 90 -13.68 -19.17 6.21
N THR A 91 -12.89 -19.17 5.14
CA THR A 91 -11.83 -18.17 4.93
C THR A 91 -11.82 -17.51 3.54
N MET A 92 -12.59 -18.03 2.57
CA MET A 92 -12.79 -17.44 1.23
C MET A 92 -14.18 -16.84 1.03
#